data_AF-A0A965JQK2-F1
#
_entry.id   AF-A0A965JQK2-F1
#
_cell.length_a   1.000
_cell.length_b   1.000
_cell.length_c   1.000
_cell.angle_alpha   90.00
_cell.angle_beta   90.00
_cell.angle_gamma   90.00
#
_symmetry.space_group_name_H-M   'P 1'
#
loop_
_entity.id
_entity.type
_entity.pdbx_description
1 polymer ?
#
loop_
_entity_poly.entity_id
_entity_poly.type
_entity_poly.pdbx_seq_one_letter_code
_entity_poly.pdbx_strand_id
1 'polypeptide(L)'
;LLDQLDFVADPQDALRGSDALIIVTEWKQFRSPDFHLMKQQLKLGMIFDGRNLYDPLHLQELGLEYYGVGRASHGAAGPFALIDQHHLPTSREPLYTHFTA
;
A
#
# COMPACT_ATOMS: atom_id res chain seq x y z
N LEU A 1 -15.92 16.48 10.34
CA LEU A 1 -15.36 15.10 10.37
C LEU A 1 -15.52 14.43 9.01
N LEU A 2 -16.70 14.54 8.38
CA LEU A 2 -16.92 13.99 7.04
C LEU A 2 -16.26 14.81 5.92
N ASP A 3 -15.79 16.03 6.21
CA ASP A 3 -15.19 16.95 5.22
C ASP A 3 -13.83 16.47 4.68
N GLN A 4 -13.27 15.39 5.24
CA GLN A 4 -12.02 14.75 4.81
C GLN A 4 -12.28 13.36 4.22
N LEU A 5 -13.53 13.04 3.89
CA LEU A 5 -13.93 11.74 3.38
C LEU A 5 -14.65 11.88 2.05
N ASP A 6 -14.00 11.36 1.00
CA ASP A 6 -14.59 11.26 -0.32
C ASP A 6 -15.06 9.83 -0.59
N PHE A 7 -16.27 9.71 -1.15
CA PHE A 7 -16.81 8.46 -1.64
C PHE A 7 -16.85 8.49 -3.16
N VAL A 8 -16.44 7.38 -3.76
CA VAL A 8 -16.45 7.19 -5.21
C VAL A 8 -17.41 6.08 -5.59
N ALA A 9 -18.00 6.18 -6.77
CA ALA A 9 -18.91 5.16 -7.30
C ALA A 9 -18.14 3.98 -7.92
N ASP A 10 -16.96 4.23 -8.49
CA ASP A 10 -16.08 3.22 -9.05
C ASP A 10 -14.84 3.03 -8.15
N PRO A 11 -14.46 1.79 -7.79
CA PRO A 11 -13.27 1.53 -6.98
C PRO A 11 -11.97 2.11 -7.53
N GLN A 12 -11.83 2.18 -8.86
CA GLN A 12 -10.60 2.66 -9.49
C GLN A 12 -10.40 4.16 -9.24
N ASP A 13 -11.48 4.94 -9.09
CA ASP A 13 -11.38 6.36 -8.80
C ASP A 13 -10.75 6.64 -7.43
N ALA A 14 -10.83 5.70 -6.48
CA ALA A 14 -10.18 5.82 -5.16
C ALA A 14 -8.65 5.72 -5.23
N LEU A 15 -8.09 5.24 -6.35
CA LEU A 15 -6.64 5.11 -6.53
C LEU A 15 -5.99 6.43 -6.96
N ARG A 16 -6.74 7.31 -7.64
CA ARG A 16 -6.19 8.46 -8.36
C ARG A 16 -5.49 9.45 -7.42
N GLY A 17 -4.16 9.47 -7.46
CA GLY A 17 -3.36 10.39 -6.66
C GLY A 17 -3.32 10.03 -5.17
N SER A 18 -3.79 8.84 -4.79
CA SER A 18 -3.69 8.32 -3.44
C SER A 18 -2.27 7.82 -3.18
N ASP A 19 -1.78 7.95 -1.95
CA ASP A 19 -0.45 7.45 -1.59
C ASP A 19 -0.43 5.92 -1.53
N ALA A 20 -1.50 5.32 -1.00
CA ALA A 20 -1.63 3.89 -0.80
C ALA A 20 -3.07 3.39 -1.00
N LEU A 21 -3.21 2.09 -1.27
CA LEU A 21 -4.47 1.34 -1.26
C LEU A 21 -4.58 0.53 0.03
N ILE A 22 -5.76 0.52 0.66
CA ILE A 22 -6.07 -0.35 1.81
C ILE A 22 -7.30 -1.20 1.49
N ILE A 23 -7.17 -2.52 1.57
CA ILE A 23 -8.26 -3.48 1.37
C ILE A 23 -8.75 -3.97 2.73
N VAL A 24 -9.98 -3.57 3.06
CA VAL A 24 -10.64 -3.94 4.34
C VAL A 24 -11.75 -4.96 4.16
N THR A 25 -12.15 -5.28 2.93
CA THR A 25 -13.19 -6.27 2.62
C THR A 25 -12.81 -7.18 1.45
N GLU A 26 -13.31 -8.40 1.43
CA GLU A 26 -12.98 -9.46 0.47
C GLU A 26 -13.98 -9.59 -0.70
N TRP A 27 -14.61 -8.48 -1.10
CA TRP A 27 -15.61 -8.49 -2.16
C TRP A 27 -15.03 -8.98 -3.50
N LYS A 28 -15.86 -9.69 -4.28
CA LYS A 28 -15.44 -10.34 -5.53
C LYS A 28 -14.79 -9.37 -6.52
N GLN A 29 -15.30 -8.15 -6.60
CA GLN A 29 -14.77 -7.10 -7.48
C GLN A 29 -13.30 -6.76 -7.22
N PHE A 30 -12.79 -7.02 -6.01
CA PHE A 30 -11.39 -6.74 -5.67
C PHE A 30 -10.44 -7.89 -5.99
N ARG A 31 -10.92 -9.07 -6.41
CA ARG A 31 -10.09 -10.28 -6.58
C ARG A 31 -9.35 -10.36 -7.93
N SER A 32 -9.72 -9.53 -8.89
CA SER A 32 -9.09 -9.50 -10.22
C SER A 32 -8.84 -8.05 -10.64
N PRO A 33 -7.96 -7.32 -9.93
CA PRO A 33 -7.68 -5.92 -10.22
C PRO A 33 -6.78 -5.77 -11.45
N ASP A 34 -6.73 -4.55 -11.97
CA ASP A 34 -5.66 -4.12 -12.87
C ASP A 34 -4.50 -3.53 -12.06
N PHE A 35 -3.47 -4.35 -11.82
CA PHE A 35 -2.30 -3.92 -11.06
C PHE A 35 -1.43 -2.89 -11.79
N HIS A 36 -1.46 -2.86 -13.12
CA HIS A 36 -0.73 -1.84 -13.89
C HIS A 36 -1.39 -0.47 -13.70
N LEU A 37 -2.72 -0.44 -13.69
CA LEU A 37 -3.48 0.77 -13.36
C LEU A 37 -3.16 1.25 -11.94
N MET A 38 -3.13 0.34 -10.95
CA MET A 38 -2.76 0.68 -9.58
C MET A 38 -1.38 1.32 -9.50
N LYS A 39 -0.38 0.73 -10.17
CA LYS A 39 0.98 1.29 -10.23
C LYS A 39 1.03 2.68 -10.86
N GLN A 40 0.20 2.95 -11.86
CA GLN A 40 0.14 4.26 -12.51
C GLN A 40 -0.56 5.32 -11.66
N GLN A 41 -1.55 4.93 -10.86
CA GLN A 41 -2.42 5.88 -10.14
C GLN A 41 -1.97 6.16 -8.71
N LEU A 42 -1.37 5.18 -8.04
CA LEU A 42 -0.83 5.34 -6.69
C LEU A 42 0.49 6.11 -6.73
N LYS A 43 0.64 7.13 -5.87
CA LYS A 43 1.86 7.94 -5.80
C LYS A 43 3.07 7.14 -5.32
N LEU A 44 2.87 6.27 -4.32
CA LEU A 44 3.93 5.48 -3.71
C LEU A 44 3.86 4.00 -4.10
N GLY A 45 2.81 3.56 -4.79
CA GLY A 45 2.65 2.14 -5.17
C GLY A 45 2.49 1.19 -3.98
N MET A 46 1.96 1.67 -2.85
CA MET A 46 1.81 0.89 -1.62
C MET A 46 0.42 0.25 -1.52
N ILE A 47 0.39 -1.03 -1.17
CA ILE A 47 -0.84 -1.82 -1.01
C ILE A 47 -0.84 -2.52 0.35
N PHE A 48 -1.83 -2.19 1.18
CA PHE A 48 -2.13 -2.87 2.43
C PHE A 48 -3.35 -3.77 2.26
N ASP A 49 -3.15 -5.07 2.33
CA ASP A 49 -4.20 -6.05 2.11
C ASP A 49 -4.55 -6.79 3.41
N GLY A 50 -5.57 -6.26 4.10
CA GLY A 50 -6.11 -6.86 5.32
C GLY A 50 -6.78 -8.21 5.11
N ARG A 51 -7.03 -8.60 3.85
CA ARG A 51 -7.78 -9.80 3.47
C ARG A 51 -6.94 -10.82 2.72
N ASN A 52 -5.67 -10.51 2.45
CA ASN A 52 -4.71 -11.36 1.76
C ASN A 52 -5.24 -11.89 0.41
N LEU A 53 -5.91 -11.03 -0.35
CA LEU A 53 -6.45 -11.30 -1.68
C LEU A 53 -5.36 -11.43 -2.74
N TYR A 54 -4.26 -10.69 -2.60
CA TYR A 54 -3.22 -10.61 -3.63
C TYR A 54 -2.02 -11.52 -3.36
N ASP A 55 -1.31 -11.83 -4.44
CA ASP A 55 -0.04 -12.56 -4.40
C ASP A 55 1.11 -11.57 -4.17
N PRO A 56 1.85 -11.68 -3.04
CA PRO A 56 2.97 -10.80 -2.75
C PRO A 56 4.06 -10.83 -3.81
N LEU A 57 4.36 -12.01 -4.38
CA LEU A 57 5.44 -12.16 -5.35
C LEU A 57 5.08 -11.45 -6.66
N HIS A 58 3.85 -11.64 -7.13
CA HIS A 58 3.36 -10.97 -8.33
C HIS A 58 3.41 -9.44 -8.20
N LEU A 59 2.99 -8.90 -7.06
CA LEU A 59 3.04 -7.46 -6.80
C LEU A 59 4.48 -6.92 -6.73
N GLN A 60 5.38 -7.68 -6.10
CA GLN A 60 6.79 -7.35 -6.03
C GLN A 60 7.44 -7.32 -7.43
N GLU A 61 7.13 -8.30 -8.29
CA GLU A 61 7.61 -8.33 -9.69
C GLU A 61 7.13 -7.11 -10.49
N LEU A 62 5.94 -6.62 -10.19
CA LEU A 62 5.39 -5.38 -10.76
C LEU A 62 5.99 -4.12 -10.11
N GLY A 63 6.78 -4.23 -9.05
CA GLY A 63 7.38 -3.11 -8.32
C GLY A 63 6.37 -2.36 -7.44
N LEU A 64 5.32 -3.04 -6.99
CA LEU A 64 4.38 -2.54 -5.98
C LEU A 64 4.81 -3.06 -4.61
N GLU A 65 4.72 -2.22 -3.58
CA GLU A 65 4.98 -2.60 -2.20
C GLU A 65 3.73 -3.25 -1.59
N TYR A 66 3.86 -4.48 -1.10
CA TYR A 66 2.73 -5.24 -0.56
C TYR A 66 2.90 -5.60 0.92
N TYR A 67 1.85 -5.31 1.68
CA TYR A 67 1.74 -5.62 3.10
C TYR A 67 0.48 -6.45 3.36
N GLY A 68 0.67 -7.75 3.63
CA GLY A 68 -0.41 -8.66 3.99
C GLY A 68 -0.40 -9.01 5.48
N VAL A 69 -1.54 -9.44 6.01
CA VAL A 69 -1.65 -9.87 7.41
C VAL A 69 -1.02 -11.25 7.58
N GLY A 70 -0.06 -11.38 8.50
CA GLY A 70 0.60 -12.65 8.80
C GLY A 70 1.47 -13.19 7.66
N ARG A 71 1.88 -12.33 6.73
CA ARG A 71 2.80 -12.65 5.62
C ARG A 71 4.08 -11.84 5.78
N ALA A 72 5.22 -12.40 5.35
CA ALA A 72 6.44 -11.62 5.23
C ALA A 72 6.19 -10.46 4.25
N SER A 73 6.50 -9.24 4.66
CA SER A 73 6.46 -8.07 3.80
C SER A 73 7.49 -8.23 2.69
N HIS A 74 7.05 -8.02 1.45
CA HIS A 74 7.90 -8.03 0.27
C HIS A 74 7.85 -6.63 -0.32
N GLY A 75 8.64 -5.72 0.25
CA GLY A 75 8.80 -4.37 -0.28
C GLY A 75 9.78 -4.37 -1.45
N ALA A 76 9.40 -3.70 -2.55
CA ALA A 76 10.42 -3.03 -3.37
C ALA A 76 11.15 -2.00 -2.48
N ALA A 77 12.31 -1.50 -2.89
CA ALA A 77 13.20 -0.62 -2.11
C ALA A 77 12.62 0.79 -1.80
N GLY A 78 11.38 0.88 -1.34
CA GLY A 78 10.72 2.10 -0.96
C GLY A 78 10.93 2.48 0.51
N PRO A 79 10.25 3.55 0.96
CA PRO A 79 10.61 4.28 2.16
C PRO A 79 10.49 3.46 3.45
N PHE A 80 9.69 2.38 3.45
CA PHE A 80 9.51 1.50 4.60
C PHE A 80 10.37 0.23 4.56
N ALA A 81 11.04 -0.08 3.44
CA ALA A 81 11.88 -1.28 3.30
C ALA A 81 13.10 -1.29 4.24
N LEU A 82 13.52 -0.12 4.75
CA LEU A 82 14.60 0.01 5.73
C LEU A 82 14.17 -0.37 7.15
N ILE A 83 12.86 -0.44 7.44
CA ILE A 83 12.36 -0.75 8.79
C ILE A 83 12.36 -2.27 9.05
N ASP A 84 12.25 -3.08 7.99
CA ASP A 84 12.13 -4.55 8.10
C ASP A 84 13.48 -5.30 8.20
N GLN A 85 14.62 -4.64 7.95
CA GLN A 85 15.93 -5.30 8.02
C GLN A 85 16.53 -5.28 9.44
N HIS A 86 15.95 -6.04 10.36
CA HIS A 86 16.58 -6.55 11.61
C HIS A 86 17.43 -5.58 12.49
N HIS A 87 17.27 -4.27 12.38
CA HIS A 87 17.92 -3.31 13.27
C HIS A 87 16.91 -2.24 13.68
N LEU A 88 16.13 -2.54 14.72
CA LEU A 88 15.44 -1.49 15.47
C LEU A 88 16.54 -0.57 16.03
N PRO A 89 16.64 0.71 15.62
CA PRO A 89 17.58 1.61 16.25
C PRO A 89 17.20 1.70 17.73
N THR A 90 18.12 1.28 18.61
CA THR A 90 17.96 1.32 20.06
C THR A 90 17.92 2.75 20.61
N SER A 91 18.13 3.75 19.76
CA SER A 91 17.98 5.18 20.07
C SER A 91 16.60 5.69 19.65
N ARG A 92 15.88 6.28 20.60
CA ARG A 92 14.58 6.97 20.46
C ARG A 92 14.67 8.25 19.63
N GLU A 93 15.24 8.20 18.42
CA GLU A 93 15.11 9.32 17.48
C GLU A 93 13.87 9.09 16.62
N PRO A 94 12.87 9.99 16.65
CA PRO A 94 11.68 9.83 15.84
C PRO A 94 12.02 10.08 14.37
N LEU A 95 11.78 9.07 13.52
CA LEU A 95 11.85 9.21 12.06
C LEU A 95 10.67 10.06 11.58
N TYR A 96 10.78 11.39 11.72
CA TYR A 96 9.88 12.34 11.08
C TYR A 96 10.30 12.57 9.63
N THR A 97 9.85 11.72 8.72
CA THR A 97 9.87 12.07 7.29
C THR A 97 8.81 13.15 7.07
N HIS A 98 9.26 14.39 6.85
CA HIS A 98 8.39 15.53 6.57
C HIS A 98 7.74 15.34 5.19
N PHE A 99 6.43 15.08 5.17
CA PHE A 99 5.60 15.34 4.00
C PHE A 99 5.22 16.83 4.05
N THR A 100 5.74 17.61 3.09
CA THR A 100 5.27 18.99 2.89
C THR A 100 4.14 18.96 1.88
N ALA A 101 3.10 19.76 2.18
CA ALA A 101 1.83 19.88 1.46
C ALA A 101 1.97 20.34 0.00
#